data_AF-A0A520D1C9-F1
#
_entry.id   AF-A0A520D1C9-F1
#
_cell.length_a   1.000
_cell.length_b   1.000
_cell.length_c   1.000
_cell.angle_alpha   90.00
_cell.angle_beta   90.00
_cell.angle_gamma   90.00
#
_symmetry.space_group_name_H-M   'P 1'
#
loop_
_entity.id
_entity.type
_entity.pdbx_description
1 polymer ?
#
loop_
_entity_poly.entity_id
_entity_poly.type
_entity_poly.pdbx_seq_one_letter_code
_entity_poly.pdbx_strand_id
1 'polypeptide(L)' 'LVNSGVNASQVATKGMGEANPIASNDTEEGRIQNRRVETSRN' A
#
# COMPACT_ATOMS: atom_id res chain seq x y z
N LEU A 1 -13.18 5.22 0.31
CA LEU A 1 -12.53 6.53 0.54
C LEU A 1 -13.32 7.65 -0.11
N VAL A 2 -13.34 7.75 -1.45
CA VAL A 2 -14.12 8.81 -2.14
C VAL A 2 -15.63 8.67 -1.88
N ASN A 3 -16.17 7.46 -2.05
CA ASN A 3 -17.57 7.14 -1.69
C ASN A 3 -17.85 7.28 -0.18
N SER A 4 -16.81 7.40 0.65
CA SER A 4 -16.90 7.57 2.10
C SER A 4 -16.73 9.05 2.51
N GLY A 5 -16.71 9.99 1.54
CA GLY A 5 -16.64 11.44 1.78
C GLY A 5 -15.25 12.07 1.67
N VAL A 6 -14.20 11.31 1.33
CA VAL A 6 -12.87 11.90 1.07
C VAL A 6 -12.86 12.58 -0.30
N ASN A 7 -12.44 13.85 -0.36
CA ASN A 7 -12.33 14.54 -1.65
C ASN A 7 -11.30 13.83 -2.54
N ALA A 8 -11.71 13.45 -3.76
CA ALA A 8 -10.87 12.74 -4.70
C ALA A 8 -9.57 13.51 -5.05
N SER A 9 -9.61 14.84 -5.07
CA SER A 9 -8.42 15.66 -5.35
C SER A 9 -7.36 15.60 -4.25
N GLN A 10 -7.72 15.14 -3.05
CA GLN A 10 -6.81 14.97 -1.91
C GLN A 10 -6.22 13.55 -1.82
N VAL A 11 -6.56 12.66 -2.75
CA VAL A 11 -6.08 11.29 -2.78
C VAL A 11 -5.12 11.10 -3.95
N ALA A 12 -3.87 10.76 -3.65
CA ALA A 12 -2.90 10.31 -4.63
C ALA A 12 -2.57 8.83 -4.38
N THR A 13 -2.45 8.04 -5.45
CA THR A 13 -2.05 6.64 -5.38
C THR A 13 -0.68 6.46 -6.03
N LYS A 14 0.19 5.66 -5.39
CA LYS A 14 1.51 5.32 -5.92
C LYS A 14 1.73 3.82 -5.77
N GLY A 15 1.98 3.13 -6.89
CA GLY A 15 2.39 1.73 -6.89
C GLY A 15 3.88 1.61 -6.55
N MET A 16 4.21 0.91 -5.46
CA MET A 16 5.60 0.71 -5.04
C MET A 16 6.18 -0.64 -5.47
N GLY A 17 5.34 -1.58 -5.94
CA GLY A 17 5.78 -2.92 -6.35
C GLY A 17 6.58 -3.61 -5.24
N GLU A 18 7.69 -4.25 -5.64
CA GLU A 18 8.59 -4.96 -4.72
C GLU A 18 9.70 -4.07 -4.15
N ALA A 19 9.69 -2.76 -4.43
CA ALA A 19 10.80 -1.87 -4.08
C ALA A 19 10.94 -1.60 -2.57
N ASN A 20 9.91 -1.93 -1.77
CA ASN A 20 9.90 -1.72 -0.32
C ASN A 20 9.23 -2.90 0.42
N PRO A 21 9.91 -4.05 0.49
CA PRO A 21 9.42 -5.21 1.23
C PRO A 21 9.51 -4.94 2.73
N ILE A 22 8.49 -5.37 3.49
CA ILE A 22 8.51 -5.38 4.97
C ILE A 22 8.86 -6.76 5.53
N ALA A 23 8.87 -7.78 4.67
CA ALA A 23 9.25 -9.15 4.99
C ALA A 23 10.00 -9.77 3.80
N SER A 24 10.67 -10.90 4.01
CA SER A 24 11.37 -11.60 2.92
C SER A 24 10.39 -12.02 1.81
N ASN A 25 10.78 -11.86 0.55
CA ASN A 25 10.04 -12.40 -0.60
C ASN A 25 10.28 -13.90 -0.82
N ASP A 26 11.23 -14.50 -0.10
CA ASP A 26 11.63 -15.89 -0.30
C ASP A 26 10.63 -16.88 0.34
N THR A 27 9.86 -16.43 1.33
CA THR A 27 8.83 -17.24 1.99
C THR A 27 7.44 -16.84 1.51
N GLU A 28 6.49 -17.79 1.53
CA GLU A 28 5.09 -17.50 1.19
C GLU A 28 4.49 -16.52 2.19
N GLU A 29 4.80 -16.70 3.47
CA GLU A 29 4.33 -15.85 4.55
C GLU A 29 4.80 -14.41 4.37
N GLY A 30 6.06 -14.20 3.99
CA GLY A 30 6.61 -12.87 3.76
C GLY A 30 6.04 -12.22 2.49
N ARG A 31 5.80 -12.98 1.42
CA ARG A 31 5.07 -12.49 0.22
C ARG A 31 3.64 -12.08 0.54
N ILE A 32 2.94 -12.82 1.42
CA ILE A 32 1.61 -12.43 1.91
C ILE A 32 1.69 -11.11 2.67
N GLN A 33 2.67 -10.94 3.56
CA GLN A 33 2.88 -9.69 4.31
C GLN A 33 3.19 -8.50 3.40
N ASN A 34 3.95 -8.71 2.32
CA ASN A 34 4.29 -7.66 1.37
C ASN A 34 3.11 -7.19 0.50
N ARG A 35 2.08 -8.03 0.29
CA ARG A 35 0.83 -7.66 -0.41
C ARG A 35 -0.05 -6.77 0.47
N ARG A 36 0.30 -5.49 0.57
CA ARG A 36 -0.36 -4.53 1.46
C ARG A 36 -0.65 -3.17 0.81
N VAL A 37 -1.53 -2.42 1.45
CA VAL A 37 -1.83 -1.02 1.12
C VAL A 37 -1.49 -0.17 2.34
N GLU A 38 -0.69 0.87 2.14
CA GLU A 38 -0.35 1.85 3.16
C GLU A 38 -0.98 3.21 2.83
N THR A 39 -1.32 3.97 3.87
CA THR A 39 -1.84 5.32 3.75
C THR A 39 -1.08 6.24 4.69
N SER A 40 -0.61 7.38 4.18
CA SER A 40 0.01 8.45 4.97
C SER A 40 -0.73 9.77 4.78
N ARG A 41 -0.64 10.65 5.77
CA ARG A 41 -1.11 12.05 5.71
C ARG A 41 0.07 12.93 6.13
N ASN A 42 0.31 13.99 5.37
CA ASN A 42 1.23 15.07 5.76
C ASN A 42 0.56 16.00 6.77
#